data_AF-A0A0D9XFS8-F1
#
_entry.id   AF-A0A0D9XFS8-F1
#
_cell.length_a   1.000
_cell.length_b   1.000
_cell.length_c   1.000
_cell.angle_alpha   90.00
_cell.angle_beta   90.00
_cell.angle_gamma   90.00
#
_symmetry.space_group_name_H-M   'P 1'
#
loop_
_entity.id
_entity.type
_entity.pdbx_description
1 polymer ?
#
loop_
_entity_poly.entity_id
_entity_poly.type
_entity_poly.pdbx_seq_one_letter_code
_entity_poly.pdbx_strand_id
1 'polypeptide(L)'
;MRSDVIGYNLSGMGCATSVIGVDVPRNLLVTHDINYVVVVSAKIMTVGWYNGKDHSKLLLNYYFRTGCSAALLTKNHCADADAGSPSVKYRLVSLTRTNQTADDQSYRSGYRDEDDEGITGFTVGQGVGRMRCNSSPGFSHDGESLLLAVIREADDLEAGTGGGIEGEGDGAPFHRFGNQSAASLWY
;
A
#
# COMPACT_ATOMS: atom_id res chain seq x y z
N MET A 1 11.57 1.39 -22.21
CA MET A 1 10.10 1.35 -22.31
C MET A 1 9.70 1.92 -23.65
N ARG A 2 8.53 1.55 -24.21
CA ARG A 2 8.10 2.13 -25.49
C ARG A 2 7.80 3.63 -25.35
N SER A 3 7.85 4.38 -26.44
CA SER A 3 7.64 5.83 -26.47
C SER A 3 6.19 6.26 -26.20
N ASP A 4 5.24 5.34 -26.32
CA ASP A 4 3.81 5.53 -26.09
C ASP A 4 3.38 5.23 -24.64
N VAL A 5 4.33 4.96 -23.74
CA VAL A 5 3.99 4.73 -22.32
C VAL A 5 3.88 6.04 -21.55
N ILE A 6 2.76 6.19 -20.86
CA ILE A 6 2.50 7.27 -19.91
C ILE A 6 3.06 6.88 -18.54
N GLY A 7 3.97 7.67 -18.00
CA GLY A 7 4.58 7.47 -16.68
C GLY A 7 3.98 8.38 -15.61
N TYR A 8 3.66 7.80 -14.46
CA TYR A 8 3.24 8.54 -13.26
C TYR A 8 4.22 8.23 -12.11
N ASN A 9 4.63 9.24 -11.36
CA ASN A 9 5.51 9.06 -10.20
C ASN A 9 4.76 9.51 -8.94
N LEU A 10 4.57 8.58 -8.00
CA LEU A 10 3.89 8.80 -6.73
C LEU A 10 4.92 8.93 -5.61
N SER A 11 4.92 10.06 -4.90
CA SER A 11 5.87 10.33 -3.81
C SER A 11 5.19 11.00 -2.61
N GLY A 12 5.90 11.10 -1.48
CA GLY A 12 5.44 11.82 -0.29
C GLY A 12 4.44 11.10 0.62
N MET A 13 3.88 9.96 0.21
CA MET A 13 2.81 9.25 0.95
C MET A 13 3.34 8.08 1.82
N GLY A 14 4.63 7.73 1.70
CA GLY A 14 5.24 6.67 2.49
C GLY A 14 4.61 5.30 2.25
N CYS A 15 4.34 4.54 3.32
CA CYS A 15 3.77 3.20 3.24
C CYS A 15 2.38 3.15 2.59
N ALA A 16 1.61 4.24 2.68
CA ALA A 16 0.28 4.36 2.06
C ALA A 16 0.32 4.39 0.52
N THR A 17 1.50 4.62 -0.07
CA THR A 17 1.68 4.66 -1.53
C THR A 17 1.29 3.33 -2.20
N SER A 18 1.32 2.21 -1.47
CA SER A 18 0.94 0.90 -2.01
C SER A 18 -0.52 0.85 -2.48
N VAL A 19 -1.46 1.25 -1.63
CA VAL A 19 -2.90 1.27 -1.94
C VAL A 19 -3.23 2.37 -2.95
N ILE A 20 -2.53 3.50 -2.89
CA ILE A 20 -2.70 4.57 -3.90
C ILE A 20 -2.17 4.11 -5.26
N GLY A 21 -1.12 3.27 -5.24
CA GLY A 21 -0.61 2.54 -6.39
C GLY A 21 -1.60 1.53 -6.96
N VAL A 22 -2.70 1.21 -6.29
CA VAL A 22 -3.82 0.43 -6.84
C VAL A 22 -4.94 1.37 -7.34
N ASP A 23 -5.27 2.40 -6.56
CA ASP A 23 -6.35 3.35 -6.84
C ASP A 23 -6.14 4.13 -8.14
N VAL A 24 -4.94 4.68 -8.34
CA VAL A 24 -4.62 5.48 -9.53
C VAL A 24 -4.74 4.64 -10.81
N PRO A 25 -4.07 3.47 -10.95
CA PRO A 25 -4.26 2.59 -12.10
C PRO A 25 -5.69 2.14 -12.32
N ARG A 26 -6.44 1.83 -11.26
CA ARG A 26 -7.85 1.45 -11.37
C ARG A 26 -8.64 2.54 -12.09
N ASN A 27 -8.47 3.79 -11.66
CA ASN A 27 -9.16 4.92 -12.26
C ASN A 27 -8.69 5.15 -13.71
N LEU A 28 -7.40 4.99 -14.01
CA LEU A 28 -6.88 5.07 -15.38
C LEU A 28 -7.46 4.00 -16.31
N LEU A 29 -7.50 2.74 -15.86
CA LEU A 29 -8.07 1.61 -16.62
C LEU A 29 -9.55 1.81 -16.94
N VAL A 30 -10.32 2.42 -16.02
CA VAL A 30 -11.76 2.67 -16.21
C VAL A 30 -12.03 3.89 -17.09
N THR A 31 -11.19 4.94 -17.00
CA THR A 31 -11.44 6.23 -17.67
C THR A 31 -10.79 6.38 -19.03
N HIS A 32 -9.71 5.64 -19.29
CA HIS A 32 -8.94 5.71 -20.54
C HIS A 32 -8.97 4.37 -21.27
N ASP A 33 -8.72 4.41 -22.58
CA ASP A 33 -8.59 3.19 -23.39
C ASP A 33 -7.21 2.54 -23.20
N ILE A 34 -6.95 2.13 -21.96
CA ILE A 34 -5.73 1.45 -21.53
C ILE A 34 -6.13 0.05 -21.06
N ASN A 35 -5.43 -0.97 -21.54
CA ASN A 35 -5.70 -2.36 -21.17
C ASN A 35 -4.82 -2.87 -20.02
N TYR A 36 -3.65 -2.27 -19.86
CA TYR A 36 -2.63 -2.72 -18.92
C TYR A 36 -1.96 -1.54 -18.22
N VAL A 37 -1.78 -1.66 -16.91
CA VAL A 37 -0.98 -0.73 -16.11
C VAL A 37 0.00 -1.54 -15.28
N VAL A 38 1.27 -1.15 -15.31
CA VAL A 38 2.29 -1.73 -14.44
C VAL A 38 2.53 -0.78 -13.28
N VAL A 39 2.39 -1.31 -12.06
CA VAL A 39 2.69 -0.60 -10.83
C VAL A 39 4.01 -1.12 -10.32
N VAL A 40 4.95 -0.21 -10.07
CA VAL A 40 6.26 -0.54 -9.49
C VAL A 40 6.41 0.24 -8.20
N SER A 41 6.71 -0.46 -7.12
CA SER A 41 6.93 0.12 -5.79
C SER A 41 8.31 -0.29 -5.30
N ALA A 42 9.15 0.70 -5.00
CA ALA A 42 10.50 0.48 -4.50
C ALA A 42 10.75 1.30 -3.24
N LYS A 43 11.23 0.63 -2.19
CA LYS A 43 11.73 1.27 -0.98
C LYS A 43 13.24 1.13 -0.95
N ILE A 44 13.93 2.26 -0.96
CA ILE A 44 15.39 2.34 -0.82
C ILE A 44 15.68 2.93 0.56
N MET A 45 16.43 2.21 1.39
CA MET A 45 16.68 2.65 2.78
C MET A 45 17.70 3.77 2.91
N THR A 46 18.67 3.84 1.98
CA THR A 46 19.78 4.81 2.07
C THR A 46 19.30 6.27 2.08
N VAL A 47 18.15 6.57 1.48
CA VAL A 47 17.57 7.92 1.46
C VAL A 47 16.84 8.31 2.75
N GLY A 48 16.60 7.36 3.64
CA GLY A 48 15.91 7.59 4.92
C GLY A 48 16.69 7.10 6.13
N TRP A 49 17.99 6.84 5.96
CA TRP A 49 18.85 6.33 7.02
C TRP A 49 19.17 7.44 8.02
N TYR A 50 18.91 7.19 9.30
CA TYR A 50 19.20 8.13 10.37
C TYR A 50 20.56 7.82 11.01
N ASN A 51 21.47 8.80 11.00
CA ASN A 51 22.85 8.68 11.52
C ASN A 51 23.05 9.30 12.92
N GLY A 52 22.00 9.87 13.51
CA GLY A 52 22.08 10.47 14.84
C GLY A 52 21.90 9.44 15.96
N LYS A 53 21.76 9.96 17.18
CA LYS A 53 21.70 9.15 18.41
C LYS A 53 20.32 9.17 19.08
N ASP A 54 19.33 9.84 18.52
CA ASP A 54 17.97 9.82 19.05
C ASP A 54 17.34 8.44 18.83
N HIS A 55 17.10 7.74 19.94
CA HIS A 55 16.53 6.39 19.93
C HIS A 55 15.14 6.33 19.28
N SER A 56 14.37 7.42 19.35
CA SER A 56 13.03 7.47 18.75
C SER A 56 13.06 7.44 17.22
N LYS A 57 14.14 7.95 16.62
CA LYS A 57 14.37 8.02 15.16
C LYS A 57 15.12 6.79 14.63
N LEU A 58 15.88 6.10 15.49
CA LEU A 58 16.61 4.86 15.14
C LEU A 58 15.68 3.69 14.80
N LEU A 59 14.42 3.69 15.26
CA LEU A 59 13.45 2.64 14.95
C LEU A 59 13.32 2.39 13.44
N LEU A 60 13.44 3.45 12.62
CA LEU A 60 13.37 3.34 11.17
C LEU A 60 14.46 2.43 10.59
N ASN A 61 15.67 2.51 11.14
CA ASN A 61 16.83 1.75 10.65
C ASN A 61 16.69 0.25 10.91
N TYR A 62 15.97 -0.13 11.98
CA TYR A 62 15.76 -1.53 12.35
C TYR A 62 14.50 -2.12 11.72
N TYR A 63 13.44 -1.31 11.60
CA TYR A 63 12.13 -1.80 11.19
C TYR A 63 11.98 -1.93 9.67
N PHE A 64 12.56 -0.99 8.92
CA PHE A 64 12.44 -0.99 7.47
C PHE A 64 13.59 -1.72 6.78
N ARG A 65 13.28 -2.29 5.62
CA ARG A 65 14.23 -2.95 4.72
C ARG A 65 14.08 -2.41 3.31
N THR A 66 15.16 -2.47 2.55
CA THR A 66 15.12 -2.17 1.11
C THR A 66 14.38 -3.28 0.39
N GLY A 67 13.53 -2.93 -0.56
CA GLY A 67 12.68 -3.88 -1.26
C GLY A 67 12.03 -3.29 -2.51
N CYS A 68 11.56 -4.14 -3.41
CA CYS A 68 10.90 -3.74 -4.64
C CYS A 68 9.91 -4.81 -5.09
N SER A 69 8.73 -4.36 -5.48
CA SER A 69 7.69 -5.21 -6.04
C SER A 69 7.00 -4.53 -7.22
N ALA A 70 6.44 -5.36 -8.10
CA ALA A 70 5.71 -4.89 -9.26
C ALA A 70 4.46 -5.74 -9.48
N ALA A 71 3.39 -5.10 -9.91
CA ALA A 71 2.13 -5.76 -10.26
C ALA A 71 1.62 -5.27 -11.62
N LEU A 72 1.04 -6.18 -12.38
CA LEU A 72 0.33 -5.89 -13.62
C LEU A 72 -1.17 -5.86 -13.34
N LEU A 73 -1.81 -4.76 -13.67
CA LEU A 73 -3.25 -4.57 -13.52
C LEU A 73 -3.90 -4.51 -14.90
N THR A 74 -5.07 -5.12 -15.03
CA THR A 74 -5.88 -5.10 -16.25
C THR A 74 -7.35 -4.94 -15.88
N LYS A 75 -8.13 -4.38 -16.82
CA LYS A 75 -9.59 -4.36 -16.76
C LYS A 75 -10.24 -5.60 -17.39
N ASN A 76 -9.45 -6.42 -18.10
CA ASN A 76 -9.95 -7.59 -18.80
C ASN A 76 -10.31 -8.68 -17.80
N HIS A 77 -11.49 -9.27 -17.96
CA HIS A 77 -11.92 -10.42 -17.18
C HIS A 77 -11.34 -11.71 -17.75
N CYS A 78 -11.03 -12.69 -16.90
CA CYS A 78 -10.63 -14.04 -17.34
C CYS A 78 -11.64 -14.68 -18.32
N ALA A 79 -12.92 -14.29 -18.27
CA ALA A 79 -13.97 -14.80 -19.15
C ALA A 79 -13.90 -14.25 -20.58
N ASP A 80 -13.29 -13.07 -20.78
CA ASP A 80 -13.07 -12.45 -22.10
C ASP A 80 -11.66 -12.74 -22.64
N ALA A 81 -10.92 -13.64 -21.98
CA ALA A 81 -9.58 -14.01 -22.38
C ALA A 81 -9.63 -14.91 -23.64
N ASP A 82 -9.34 -14.31 -24.80
CA ASP A 82 -8.79 -15.07 -25.92
C ASP A 82 -7.58 -15.89 -25.44
N ALA A 83 -7.29 -17.02 -26.11
CA ALA A 83 -6.32 -18.06 -25.71
C ALA A 83 -4.87 -17.60 -25.39
N GLY A 84 -4.55 -16.31 -25.50
CA GLY A 84 -3.26 -15.71 -25.16
C GLY A 84 -3.28 -14.66 -24.02
N SER A 85 -4.41 -14.38 -23.38
CA SER A 85 -4.46 -13.41 -22.28
C SER A 85 -4.01 -14.03 -20.94
N PRO A 86 -3.14 -13.38 -20.14
CA PRO A 86 -2.67 -13.93 -18.88
C PRO A 86 -3.82 -14.13 -17.89
N SER A 87 -3.80 -15.25 -17.16
CA SER A 87 -4.76 -15.51 -16.10
C SER A 87 -4.63 -14.47 -14.98
N VAL A 88 -5.76 -13.93 -14.54
CA VAL A 88 -5.81 -12.97 -13.44
C VAL A 88 -5.76 -13.75 -12.13
N LYS A 89 -4.68 -13.55 -11.35
CA LYS A 89 -4.54 -14.20 -10.04
C LYS A 89 -5.50 -13.63 -9.00
N TYR A 90 -5.72 -12.31 -9.04
CA TYR A 90 -6.48 -11.59 -8.03
C TYR A 90 -7.46 -10.58 -8.63
N ARG A 91 -8.64 -10.46 -8.02
CA ARG A 91 -9.63 -9.43 -8.34
C ARG A 91 -9.69 -8.39 -7.23
N LEU A 92 -9.63 -7.12 -7.60
CA LEU A 92 -9.89 -6.02 -6.67
C LEU A 92 -11.39 -5.95 -6.37
N VAL A 93 -11.78 -6.21 -5.12
CA VAL A 93 -13.18 -6.23 -4.69
C VAL A 93 -13.63 -4.86 -4.21
N SER A 94 -12.83 -4.25 -3.33
CA SER A 94 -13.12 -2.92 -2.78
C SER A 94 -11.84 -2.19 -2.44
N LEU A 95 -11.85 -0.87 -2.64
CA LEU A 95 -10.77 0.03 -2.25
C LEU A 95 -11.40 1.20 -1.50
N THR A 96 -10.96 1.45 -0.27
CA THR A 96 -11.40 2.60 0.53
C THR A 96 -10.20 3.40 0.96
N ARG A 97 -10.24 4.70 0.70
CA ARG A 97 -9.20 5.67 1.08
C ARG A 97 -9.74 6.71 2.03
N THR A 98 -9.02 6.88 3.14
CA THR A 98 -9.25 7.96 4.09
C THR A 98 -7.98 8.76 4.29
N ASN A 99 -8.15 10.05 4.57
CA ASN A 99 -7.07 10.93 4.97
C ASN A 99 -7.37 11.56 6.35
N GLN A 100 -6.46 11.35 7.31
CA GLN A 100 -6.51 11.90 8.66
C GLN A 100 -5.40 12.94 8.91
N THR A 101 -4.75 13.47 7.89
CA THR A 101 -3.61 14.40 8.07
C THR A 101 -3.98 15.71 8.76
N ALA A 102 -5.26 16.06 8.82
CA ALA A 102 -5.76 17.25 9.52
C ALA A 102 -5.97 17.00 11.03
N ASP A 103 -5.96 15.75 11.48
CA ASP A 103 -5.98 15.41 12.90
C ASP A 103 -4.55 15.41 13.45
N ASP A 104 -4.30 16.24 14.45
CA ASP A 104 -2.98 16.40 15.05
C ASP A 104 -2.48 15.09 15.68
N GLN A 105 -3.37 14.28 16.23
CA GLN A 105 -2.98 12.99 16.82
C GLN A 105 -2.49 12.03 15.72
N SER A 106 -3.20 11.98 14.61
CA SER A 106 -2.85 11.19 13.43
C SER A 106 -1.56 11.69 12.77
N TYR A 107 -1.39 13.00 12.63
CA TYR A 107 -0.14 13.59 12.12
C TYR A 107 1.05 13.24 13.02
N ARG A 108 0.88 13.34 14.34
CA ARG A 108 1.96 13.06 15.32
C ARG A 108 2.24 11.58 15.52
N SER A 109 1.49 10.68 14.88
CA SER A 109 1.78 9.24 14.92
C SER A 109 3.04 8.86 14.13
N GLY A 110 3.43 9.67 13.15
CA GLY A 110 4.58 9.43 12.29
C GLY A 110 4.96 10.68 11.52
N TYR A 111 6.06 11.33 11.90
CA TYR A 111 6.47 12.60 11.31
C TYR A 111 7.99 12.69 11.14
N ARG A 112 8.42 13.59 10.27
CA ARG A 112 9.83 13.87 10.00
C ARG A 112 10.23 15.15 10.72
N ASP A 113 11.29 15.08 11.49
CA ASP A 113 11.84 16.17 12.31
C ASP A 113 13.35 16.03 12.46
N GLU A 114 14.01 17.12 12.85
CA GLU A 114 15.44 17.14 13.18
C GLU A 114 15.64 16.80 14.65
N ASP A 115 16.74 16.13 14.97
CA ASP A 115 17.21 15.99 16.36
C ASP A 115 17.95 17.25 16.84
N ASP A 116 18.45 17.22 18.09
CA ASP A 116 19.20 18.32 18.70
C ASP A 116 20.52 18.64 17.98
N GLU A 117 21.05 17.72 17.16
CA GLU A 117 22.25 17.89 16.35
C GLU A 117 21.91 18.36 14.90
N GLY A 118 20.63 18.61 14.59
CA GLY A 118 20.16 19.02 13.26
C GLY A 118 20.06 17.89 12.24
N ILE A 119 20.12 16.62 12.67
CA ILE A 119 20.03 15.46 11.79
C ILE A 119 18.56 15.09 11.60
N THR A 120 18.07 15.19 10.37
CA THR A 120 16.70 14.79 10.04
C THR A 120 16.50 13.28 10.22
N GLY A 121 15.50 12.90 11.00
CA GLY A 121 15.02 11.53 11.15
C GLY A 121 13.52 11.42 10.99
N PHE A 122 12.98 10.23 11.23
CA PHE A 122 11.53 10.00 11.26
C PHE A 122 11.15 9.38 12.60
N THR A 123 10.25 10.05 13.29
CA THR A 123 9.79 9.68 14.61
C THR A 123 8.46 8.94 14.49
N VAL A 124 8.40 7.72 15.04
CA VAL A 124 7.12 7.00 15.20
C VAL A 124 6.55 7.39 16.56
N GLY A 125 5.49 8.19 16.54
CA GLY A 125 4.80 8.64 17.74
C GLY A 125 3.75 7.65 18.25
N GLN A 126 3.04 8.06 19.30
CA GLN A 126 1.92 7.29 19.83
C GLN A 126 0.71 7.46 18.91
N GLY A 127 0.13 6.36 18.42
CA GLY A 127 -1.11 6.40 17.65
C GLY A 127 -1.17 5.51 16.41
N VAL A 128 -0.04 5.01 15.90
CA VAL A 128 -0.03 4.15 14.70
C VAL A 128 -0.97 2.95 14.82
N GLY A 129 -1.03 2.30 15.99
CA GLY A 129 -1.95 1.17 16.24
C GLY A 129 -3.39 1.57 16.61
N ARG A 130 -3.67 2.87 16.79
CA ARG A 130 -5.01 3.39 17.11
C ARG A 130 -5.73 3.93 15.88
N MET A 131 -5.02 4.17 14.79
CA MET A 131 -5.63 4.41 13.50
C MET A 131 -6.42 3.15 13.11
N ARG A 132 -7.73 3.27 12.87
CA ARG A 132 -8.62 2.17 12.48
C ARG A 132 -9.47 2.56 11.28
N CYS A 133 -9.86 1.59 10.46
CA CYS A 133 -10.92 1.75 9.45
C CYS A 133 -12.24 1.29 10.05
N ASN A 134 -13.28 2.12 10.01
CA ASN A 134 -14.65 1.65 10.16
C ASN A 134 -15.17 1.25 8.78
N SER A 135 -15.30 -0.05 8.51
CA SER A 135 -15.94 -0.56 7.29
C SER A 135 -17.21 -1.32 7.68
N SER A 136 -18.37 -0.70 7.46
CA SER A 136 -19.68 -1.34 7.60
C SER A 136 -20.67 -0.74 6.60
N PRO A 137 -21.51 -1.56 5.93
CA PRO A 137 -22.47 -1.07 4.94
C PRO A 137 -23.76 -0.60 5.66
N GLY A 138 -23.88 0.71 5.87
CA GLY A 138 -25.07 1.35 6.47
C GLY A 138 -24.67 2.45 7.45
N PHE A 139 -25.07 3.69 7.15
CA PHE A 139 -24.96 4.94 7.95
C PHE A 139 -25.04 4.78 9.49
N SER A 140 -24.51 5.63 10.40
CA SER A 140 -23.79 6.92 10.40
C SER A 140 -23.32 7.21 11.85
N HIS A 141 -22.13 7.79 12.02
CA HIS A 141 -21.70 8.82 12.99
C HIS A 141 -20.27 8.63 13.49
N ASP A 142 -19.53 9.74 13.36
CA ASP A 142 -18.40 10.23 14.15
C ASP A 142 -17.09 9.44 14.12
N GLY A 143 -16.17 9.95 13.29
CA GLY A 143 -14.74 9.79 13.51
C GLY A 143 -14.06 8.74 12.66
N GLU A 144 -13.29 9.23 11.69
CA GLU A 144 -11.89 8.83 11.50
C GLU A 144 -11.62 7.40 11.00
N SER A 145 -11.25 7.28 9.72
CA SER A 145 -10.87 6.02 9.06
C SER A 145 -9.44 5.96 8.46
N LEU A 146 -8.92 4.75 8.20
CA LEU A 146 -7.62 4.42 7.57
C LEU A 146 -7.76 4.09 6.06
N LEU A 147 -6.66 3.66 5.43
CA LEU A 147 -6.56 3.23 4.01
C LEU A 147 -6.48 1.68 3.92
N LEU A 148 -7.44 1.04 3.24
CA LEU A 148 -7.50 -0.43 3.09
C LEU A 148 -7.87 -0.82 1.64
N ALA A 149 -7.08 -1.72 1.05
CA ALA A 149 -7.42 -2.41 -0.19
C ALA A 149 -7.77 -3.87 0.15
N VAL A 150 -8.92 -4.35 -0.37
CA VAL A 150 -9.33 -5.75 -0.22
C VAL A 150 -9.25 -6.42 -1.60
N ILE A 151 -8.36 -7.40 -1.68
CA ILE A 151 -8.05 -8.17 -2.88
C ILE A 151 -8.39 -9.64 -2.58
N ARG A 152 -9.05 -10.33 -3.52
CA ARG A 152 -9.39 -11.77 -3.41
C ARG A 152 -8.85 -12.55 -4.58
N GLU A 153 -8.56 -13.84 -4.37
CA GLU A 153 -8.25 -14.78 -5.45
C GLU A 153 -9.42 -14.81 -6.44
N ALA A 154 -9.10 -14.91 -7.73
CA ALA A 154 -10.12 -14.84 -8.77
C ALA A 154 -11.07 -16.05 -8.79
N ASP A 155 -10.61 -17.20 -8.28
CA ASP A 155 -11.33 -18.48 -8.32
C ASP A 155 -12.34 -18.67 -7.17
N ASP A 156 -12.22 -17.90 -6.08
CA ASP A 156 -13.08 -18.01 -4.88
C ASP A 156 -14.45 -17.32 -5.00
N LEU A 157 -14.78 -16.72 -6.16
CA LEU A 157 -15.98 -15.89 -6.29
C LEU A 157 -17.28 -16.67 -6.57
N GLU A 158 -17.19 -17.94 -6.98
CA GLU A 158 -18.36 -18.81 -7.22
C GLU A 158 -18.86 -19.50 -5.94
N ALA A 159 -18.07 -19.49 -4.86
CA ALA A 159 -18.44 -20.08 -3.57
C ALA A 159 -18.77 -18.96 -2.57
N GLY A 160 -20.05 -18.58 -2.51
CA GLY A 160 -20.55 -17.72 -1.45
C GLY A 160 -20.48 -18.41 -0.10
N THR A 161 -19.36 -18.30 0.63
CA THR A 161 -19.25 -18.32 2.11
C THR A 161 -17.78 -18.31 2.53
N GLY A 162 -17.43 -17.39 3.45
CA GLY A 162 -16.32 -17.52 4.41
C GLY A 162 -14.98 -18.06 3.93
N GLY A 163 -14.04 -17.15 3.59
CA GLY A 163 -12.64 -17.50 3.37
C GLY A 163 -11.80 -16.23 3.34
N GLY A 164 -11.21 -15.88 4.48
CA GLY A 164 -10.08 -14.96 4.49
C GLY A 164 -8.86 -15.70 3.95
N ILE A 165 -8.01 -14.99 3.21
CA ILE A 165 -6.61 -15.32 2.90
C ILE A 165 -6.03 -16.50 3.72
N GLU A 166 -6.23 -17.72 3.24
CA GLU A 166 -5.46 -18.90 3.66
C GLU A 166 -4.36 -19.09 2.63
N GLY A 167 -3.17 -18.56 2.92
CA GLY A 167 -1.99 -18.71 2.09
C GLY A 167 -0.82 -17.94 2.68
N GLU A 168 -0.07 -18.59 3.59
CA GLU A 168 1.01 -18.05 4.44
C GLU A 168 0.50 -17.06 5.50
N GLY A 169 0.62 -17.43 6.78
CA GLY A 169 0.08 -16.66 7.89
C GLY A 169 0.49 -15.19 7.83
N ASP A 170 -0.38 -14.29 8.30
CA ASP A 170 -0.33 -12.81 8.23
C ASP A 170 1.03 -12.16 8.63
N GLY A 171 1.99 -12.92 9.17
CA GLY A 171 3.36 -12.52 9.50
C GLY A 171 4.49 -13.14 8.68
N ALA A 172 4.23 -14.07 7.76
CA ALA A 172 5.26 -14.78 6.99
C ALA A 172 6.06 -13.84 6.05
N PRO A 173 5.44 -12.92 5.29
CA PRO A 173 6.18 -11.93 4.51
C PRO A 173 7.00 -10.99 5.39
N PHE A 174 6.45 -10.55 6.52
CA PHE A 174 7.16 -9.68 7.46
C PHE A 174 8.38 -10.37 8.10
N HIS A 175 8.25 -11.63 8.51
CA HIS A 175 9.35 -12.43 9.06
C HIS A 175 10.45 -12.66 8.03
N ARG A 176 10.09 -12.87 6.76
CA ARG A 176 11.03 -13.19 5.69
C ARG A 176 11.70 -11.96 5.08
N PHE A 177 10.96 -10.86 4.92
CA PHE A 177 11.37 -9.71 4.12
C PHE A 177 11.44 -8.39 4.90
N GLY A 178 10.92 -8.37 6.13
CA GLY A 178 10.79 -7.16 6.95
C GLY A 178 9.76 -6.18 6.39
N ASN A 179 9.69 -4.97 6.98
CA ASN A 179 8.85 -3.91 6.43
C ASN A 179 9.54 -3.24 5.22
N GLN A 180 9.00 -3.45 4.02
CA GLN A 180 9.51 -2.84 2.78
C GLN A 180 8.65 -1.64 2.35
N SER A 181 7.99 -0.99 3.30
CA SER A 181 7.10 0.14 3.09
C SER A 181 6.03 -0.18 2.05
N ALA A 182 5.81 0.68 1.05
CA ALA A 182 4.80 0.48 0.03
C ALA A 182 5.04 -0.78 -0.85
N ALA A 183 6.22 -1.40 -0.82
CA ALA A 183 6.45 -2.65 -1.55
C ALA A 183 5.82 -3.85 -0.85
N SER A 184 5.59 -3.75 0.47
CA SER A 184 5.08 -4.85 1.31
C SER A 184 3.69 -5.35 0.94
N LEU A 185 2.85 -4.54 0.29
CA LEU A 185 1.48 -4.93 -0.09
C LEU A 185 1.45 -6.07 -1.13
N TRP A 186 2.54 -6.23 -1.89
CA TRP A 186 2.57 -7.10 -3.06
C TRP A 186 3.25 -8.45 -2.80
N TYR A 187 3.57 -8.73 -1.53
CA TYR A 187 4.16 -10.00 -1.08
C TYR A 187 3.15 -10.85 -0.34
#